data_AF-A0A2V8RZE2-F1
#
_entry.id   AF-A0A2V8RZE2-F1
#
_cell.length_a   1.000
_cell.length_b   1.000
_cell.length_c   1.000
_cell.angle_alpha   90.00
_cell.angle_beta   90.00
_cell.angle_gamma   90.00
#
_symmetry.space_group_name_H-M   'P 1'
#
loop_
_entity.id
_entity.type
_entity.pdbx_description
1 polymer ?
#
loop_
_entity_poly.entity_id
_entity_poly.type
_entity_poly.pdbx_seq_one_letter_code
_entity_poly.pdbx_strand_id
1 'polypeptide(L)'
;MAKRRKKQRVLLVGLDYSGPIRRGVTIETKGLCRPQIAPELAAASLYDYDVIIINPASYSHFIFGRRGPHSDSEKELWNLKHENNDHDLDSAFDRWGRQDELKAALENGTRIVWVMAVEKRIHFFGWRSVYQGYVSHAVEALATAASFAAKQSEKLTVDRPTHPFAPYFRRLTRDGWTLCGAFREEQDYLVLASTPEKKALGLEIEVEGARGWLVTPPPSAAALRLLIEAAVKIKPQPARPQYHGIFLSHTHSDKPFVRRLKAALNERGVSDVWVDEAEIMVGDSLTKKIEEGLTKARFFGVVLSPRSVKSRWVQKELEAAMNKEIRTGSVVVLPLLYEECELPPFLEGKLYADFTSPAAFAESLEKLLRRLAFTS
;
A
#
# COMPACT_ATOMS: atom_id res chain seq x y z
N MET A 1 11.17 35.17 4.33
CA MET A 1 12.11 34.30 3.60
C MET A 1 11.31 33.26 2.82
N ALA A 2 11.41 33.23 1.49
CA ALA A 2 10.69 32.26 0.66
C ALA A 2 11.27 30.85 0.87
N LYS A 3 10.45 29.92 1.39
CA LYS A 3 10.80 28.51 1.55
C LYS A 3 11.21 27.96 0.17
N ARG A 4 12.50 27.70 -0.04
CA ARG A 4 13.06 27.17 -1.30
C ARG A 4 12.29 25.88 -1.63
N ARG A 5 11.43 25.90 -2.67
CA ARG A 5 10.63 24.72 -3.05
C ARG A 5 11.59 23.58 -3.38
N LYS A 6 11.50 22.47 -2.63
CA LYS A 6 12.23 21.22 -2.93
C LYS A 6 11.92 20.84 -4.38
N LYS A 7 12.96 20.59 -5.19
CA LYS A 7 12.78 20.09 -6.55
C LYS A 7 12.09 18.72 -6.46
N GLN A 8 11.02 18.52 -7.20
CA GLN A 8 10.33 17.23 -7.27
C GLN A 8 11.02 16.33 -8.28
N ARG A 9 11.30 15.08 -7.92
CA ARG A 9 11.89 14.06 -8.79
C ARG A 9 10.81 13.14 -9.32
N VAL A 10 10.82 12.90 -10.63
CA VAL A 10 9.89 12.02 -11.33
C VAL A 10 10.70 10.93 -12.00
N LEU A 11 10.41 9.69 -11.66
CA LEU A 11 10.91 8.52 -12.36
C LEU A 11 9.90 8.08 -13.41
N LEU A 12 10.35 7.96 -14.66
CA LEU A 12 9.65 7.30 -15.74
C LEU A 12 10.29 5.94 -15.99
N VAL A 13 9.48 4.89 -15.93
CA VAL A 13 9.87 3.52 -16.26
C VAL A 13 9.06 3.11 -17.48
N GLY A 14 9.73 2.84 -18.60
CA GLY A 14 9.06 2.44 -19.84
C GLY A 14 8.40 3.61 -20.58
N LEU A 15 8.79 4.84 -20.28
CA LEU A 15 8.32 6.07 -20.92
C LEU A 15 9.51 7.03 -21.08
N ASP A 16 9.57 7.71 -22.21
CA ASP A 16 10.60 8.71 -22.49
C ASP A 16 9.94 10.08 -22.72
N TYR A 17 10.45 11.10 -22.04
CA TYR A 17 9.96 12.46 -22.15
C TYR A 17 11.10 13.48 -22.01
N SER A 18 11.37 14.18 -23.11
CA SER A 18 12.40 15.23 -23.19
C SER A 18 11.83 16.64 -23.36
N GLY A 19 10.50 16.79 -23.30
CA GLY A 19 9.83 18.07 -23.50
C GLY A 19 9.87 19.01 -22.28
N PRO A 20 9.37 20.25 -22.43
CA PRO A 20 9.33 21.21 -21.33
C PRO A 20 8.34 20.79 -20.24
N ILE A 21 8.80 20.81 -18.98
CA ILE A 21 7.99 20.52 -17.80
C ILE A 21 7.95 21.71 -16.83
N ARG A 22 6.98 21.70 -15.91
CA ARG A 22 6.83 22.69 -14.85
C ARG A 22 8.15 22.95 -14.11
N ARG A 23 8.47 24.23 -13.86
CA ARG A 23 9.66 24.63 -13.07
C ARG A 23 9.73 23.89 -11.73
N GLY A 24 10.90 23.36 -11.42
CA GLY A 24 11.16 22.63 -10.18
C GLY A 24 10.88 21.12 -10.26
N VAL A 25 10.56 20.58 -11.43
CA VAL A 25 10.45 19.13 -11.67
C VAL A 25 11.70 18.65 -12.41
N THR A 26 12.27 17.54 -11.96
CA THR A 26 13.36 16.81 -12.64
C THR A 26 12.82 15.44 -13.04
N ILE A 27 13.04 15.04 -14.28
CA ILE A 27 12.56 13.77 -14.84
C ILE A 27 13.77 12.89 -15.12
N GLU A 28 13.69 11.63 -14.72
CA GLU A 28 14.66 10.60 -15.03
C GLU A 28 13.94 9.43 -15.70
N THR A 29 14.47 8.93 -16.80
CA THR A 29 14.00 7.69 -17.44
C THR A 29 14.98 6.58 -17.13
N LYS A 30 14.55 5.65 -16.27
CA LYS A 30 15.37 4.53 -15.76
C LYS A 30 14.50 3.28 -15.65
N GLY A 31 15.13 2.12 -15.65
CA GLY A 31 14.51 0.82 -15.48
C GLY A 31 14.61 0.30 -14.05
N LEU A 32 13.91 -0.79 -13.79
CA LEU A 32 13.82 -1.44 -12.49
C LEU A 32 14.84 -2.57 -12.32
N CYS A 33 15.75 -2.73 -13.29
CA CYS A 33 16.85 -3.68 -13.18
C CYS A 33 17.72 -3.43 -11.94
N ARG A 34 18.45 -4.46 -11.55
CA ARG A 34 19.49 -4.37 -10.53
C ARG A 34 20.60 -3.43 -11.03
N PRO A 35 21.13 -2.52 -10.19
CA PRO A 35 22.22 -1.63 -10.58
C PRO A 35 23.47 -2.36 -11.11
N GLN A 36 23.73 -3.59 -10.65
CA GLN A 36 24.86 -4.40 -11.11
C GLN A 36 24.73 -4.85 -12.58
N ILE A 37 23.51 -4.85 -13.13
CA ILE A 37 23.19 -5.32 -14.48
C ILE A 37 23.38 -4.19 -15.49
N ALA A 38 22.83 -3.02 -15.19
CA ALA A 38 22.96 -1.84 -16.04
C ALA A 38 22.93 -0.57 -15.17
N PRO A 39 24.07 -0.16 -14.58
CA PRO A 39 24.12 0.95 -13.63
C PRO A 39 23.54 2.26 -14.21
N GLU A 40 23.80 2.51 -15.48
CA GLU A 40 23.32 3.70 -16.18
C GLU A 40 21.82 3.65 -16.51
N LEU A 41 21.20 2.48 -16.47
CA LEU A 41 19.78 2.30 -16.75
C LEU A 41 18.98 2.06 -15.49
N ALA A 42 19.57 1.52 -14.44
CA ALA A 42 18.88 1.22 -13.20
C ALA A 42 18.45 2.50 -12.48
N ALA A 43 17.20 2.52 -12.03
CA ALA A 43 16.73 3.52 -11.11
C ALA A 43 17.46 3.35 -9.78
N ALA A 44 17.81 4.48 -9.16
CA ALA A 44 18.07 4.56 -7.73
C ALA A 44 16.90 3.98 -6.90
N SER A 45 17.02 4.01 -5.58
CA SER A 45 15.95 3.52 -4.71
C SER A 45 14.64 4.23 -4.97
N LEU A 46 13.53 3.48 -5.08
CA LEU A 46 12.25 4.05 -5.51
C LEU A 46 11.72 5.14 -4.57
N TYR A 47 12.03 5.07 -3.28
CA TYR A 47 11.67 6.08 -2.28
C TYR A 47 12.40 7.43 -2.42
N ASP A 48 13.40 7.53 -3.31
CA ASP A 48 14.08 8.79 -3.62
C ASP A 48 13.31 9.67 -4.62
N TYR A 49 12.22 9.15 -5.19
CA TYR A 49 11.39 9.84 -6.16
C TYR A 49 10.08 10.31 -5.54
N ASP A 50 9.63 11.50 -5.93
CA ASP A 50 8.33 12.01 -5.49
C ASP A 50 7.19 11.39 -6.31
N VAL A 51 7.45 11.09 -7.58
CA VAL A 51 6.50 10.48 -8.51
C VAL A 51 7.18 9.35 -9.26
N ILE A 52 6.51 8.22 -9.42
CA ILE A 52 6.93 7.13 -10.28
C ILE A 52 5.82 6.86 -11.29
N ILE A 53 6.15 6.77 -12.57
CA ILE A 53 5.21 6.35 -13.62
C ILE A 53 5.78 5.10 -14.29
N ILE A 54 5.08 3.99 -14.17
CA ILE A 54 5.52 2.69 -14.69
C ILE A 54 4.64 2.27 -15.86
N ASN A 55 5.26 2.02 -17.01
CA ASN A 55 4.63 1.46 -18.19
C ASN A 55 5.26 0.11 -18.53
N PRO A 56 4.67 -1.01 -18.08
CA PRO A 56 5.17 -2.35 -18.36
C PRO A 56 4.68 -2.84 -19.74
N ALA A 57 4.82 -2.03 -20.79
CA ALA A 57 4.37 -2.38 -22.15
C ALA A 57 5.17 -3.56 -22.75
N SER A 58 6.40 -3.78 -22.30
CA SER A 58 7.23 -4.95 -22.63
C SER A 58 8.25 -5.20 -21.50
N TYR A 59 8.98 -6.31 -21.55
CA TYR A 59 10.01 -6.59 -20.55
C TYR A 59 11.12 -5.53 -20.53
N SER A 60 11.61 -5.12 -21.70
CA SER A 60 12.61 -4.06 -21.83
C SER A 60 12.14 -2.73 -21.23
N HIS A 61 10.86 -2.39 -21.39
CA HIS A 61 10.30 -1.15 -20.87
C HIS A 61 10.46 -1.03 -19.37
N PHE A 62 10.12 -2.07 -18.60
CA PHE A 62 10.22 -1.99 -17.15
C PHE A 62 11.61 -2.37 -16.62
N ILE A 63 12.33 -3.30 -17.27
CA ILE A 63 13.67 -3.73 -16.82
C ILE A 63 14.69 -2.62 -17.07
N PHE A 64 14.71 -2.05 -18.28
CA PHE A 64 15.73 -1.07 -18.71
C PHE A 64 15.18 0.35 -18.85
N GLY A 65 13.89 0.55 -18.54
CA GLY A 65 13.26 1.88 -18.49
C GLY A 65 12.81 2.42 -19.84
N ARG A 66 13.12 1.71 -20.92
CA ARG A 66 12.87 2.16 -22.29
C ARG A 66 12.66 0.99 -23.24
N ARG A 67 12.05 1.30 -24.38
CA ARG A 67 11.89 0.35 -25.48
C ARG A 67 13.26 -0.08 -26.02
N GLY A 68 13.43 -1.39 -26.22
CA GLY A 68 14.61 -2.00 -26.84
C GLY A 68 14.30 -2.56 -28.24
N PRO A 69 15.30 -3.12 -28.94
CA PRO A 69 15.12 -3.74 -30.26
C PRO A 69 14.12 -4.89 -30.27
N HIS A 70 13.95 -5.57 -29.14
CA HIS A 70 13.14 -6.78 -29.00
C HIS A 70 11.79 -6.58 -28.33
N SER A 71 11.42 -5.34 -27.98
CA SER A 71 10.20 -5.06 -27.20
C SER A 71 8.92 -5.64 -27.77
N ASP A 72 8.82 -5.71 -29.10
CA ASP A 72 7.62 -6.21 -29.77
C ASP A 72 7.72 -7.70 -30.11
N SER A 73 8.81 -8.38 -29.75
CA SER A 73 9.00 -9.79 -30.06
C SER A 73 8.28 -10.69 -29.07
N GLU A 74 7.57 -11.70 -29.55
CA GLU A 74 7.03 -12.81 -28.73
C GLU A 74 8.12 -13.60 -28.00
N LYS A 75 9.38 -13.47 -28.44
CA LYS A 75 10.56 -14.07 -27.84
C LYS A 75 11.45 -13.03 -27.13
N GLU A 76 10.92 -11.87 -26.73
CA GLU A 76 11.71 -10.75 -26.18
C GLU A 76 12.74 -11.19 -25.14
N LEU A 77 12.34 -11.96 -24.12
CA LEU A 77 13.26 -12.45 -23.08
C LEU A 77 14.37 -13.35 -23.63
N TRP A 78 14.02 -14.25 -24.57
CA TRP A 78 15.01 -15.08 -25.25
C TRP A 78 15.97 -14.22 -26.07
N ASN A 79 15.47 -13.26 -26.84
CA ASN A 79 16.33 -12.43 -27.67
C ASN A 79 17.25 -11.54 -26.81
N LEU A 80 16.73 -10.94 -25.72
CA LEU A 80 17.53 -10.21 -24.74
C LEU A 80 18.66 -11.07 -24.15
N LYS A 81 18.36 -12.33 -23.81
CA LYS A 81 19.38 -13.29 -23.34
C LYS A 81 20.47 -13.54 -24.39
N HIS A 82 20.12 -13.55 -25.68
CA HIS A 82 21.07 -13.81 -26.77
C HIS A 82 21.92 -12.58 -27.14
N GLU A 83 21.41 -11.36 -27.02
CA GLU A 83 22.11 -10.14 -27.47
C GLU A 83 23.44 -9.89 -26.77
N ASN A 84 23.57 -10.23 -25.48
CA ASN A 84 24.79 -9.96 -24.71
C ASN A 84 25.32 -11.18 -23.93
N ASN A 85 24.74 -12.37 -24.15
CA ASN A 85 25.04 -13.62 -23.43
C ASN A 85 24.97 -13.50 -21.90
N ASP A 86 24.26 -12.50 -21.40
CA ASP A 86 24.19 -12.17 -20.00
C ASP A 86 22.76 -11.71 -19.67
N HIS A 87 22.33 -12.10 -18.47
CA HIS A 87 21.04 -11.78 -17.85
C HIS A 87 19.85 -12.67 -18.24
N ASP A 88 19.55 -13.62 -17.34
CA ASP A 88 18.18 -14.10 -17.15
C ASP A 88 17.34 -12.98 -16.48
N LEU A 89 16.03 -12.98 -16.69
CA LEU A 89 15.07 -12.05 -16.08
C LEU A 89 15.26 -11.99 -14.56
N ASP A 90 15.45 -13.15 -13.92
CA ASP A 90 15.59 -13.25 -12.46
C ASP A 90 16.92 -12.65 -11.96
N SER A 91 17.94 -12.60 -12.82
CA SER A 91 19.20 -11.89 -12.55
C SER A 91 19.04 -10.39 -12.78
N ALA A 92 18.35 -10.01 -13.87
CA ALA A 92 18.15 -8.62 -14.24
C ALA A 92 17.24 -7.86 -13.27
N PHE A 93 16.19 -8.50 -12.77
CA PHE A 93 15.08 -7.87 -12.06
C PHE A 93 14.78 -8.57 -10.74
N ASP A 94 15.05 -7.87 -9.64
CA ASP A 94 14.65 -8.32 -8.30
C ASP A 94 13.20 -7.90 -8.03
N ARG A 95 12.25 -8.77 -8.38
CA ARG A 95 10.82 -8.47 -8.18
C ARG A 95 10.49 -8.15 -6.72
N TRP A 96 11.00 -8.96 -5.80
CA TRP A 96 10.70 -8.86 -4.38
C TRP A 96 11.35 -7.60 -3.79
N GLY A 97 12.63 -7.37 -4.09
CA GLY A 97 13.31 -6.15 -3.65
C GLY A 97 12.64 -4.87 -4.18
N ARG A 98 12.19 -4.87 -5.44
CA ARG A 98 11.47 -3.71 -6.00
C ARG A 98 10.07 -3.55 -5.44
N GLN A 99 9.39 -4.64 -5.07
CA GLN A 99 8.12 -4.60 -4.33
C GLN A 99 8.32 -3.93 -2.97
N ASP A 100 9.32 -4.34 -2.20
CA ASP A 100 9.62 -3.76 -0.89
C ASP A 100 10.03 -2.29 -0.99
N GLU A 101 10.87 -1.93 -1.96
CA GLU A 101 11.23 -0.53 -2.23
C GLU A 101 10.01 0.32 -2.60
N LEU A 102 9.10 -0.22 -3.41
CA LEU A 102 7.90 0.47 -3.81
C LEU A 102 6.96 0.70 -2.62
N LYS A 103 6.78 -0.32 -1.78
CA LYS A 103 6.02 -0.21 -0.53
C LYS A 103 6.59 0.90 0.36
N ALA A 104 7.90 0.91 0.59
CA ALA A 104 8.57 1.96 1.34
C ALA A 104 8.43 3.35 0.66
N ALA A 105 8.44 3.41 -0.67
CA ALA A 105 8.21 4.65 -1.41
C ALA A 105 6.80 5.20 -1.18
N LEU A 106 5.78 4.34 -1.26
CA LEU A 106 4.38 4.68 -0.96
C LEU A 106 4.22 5.16 0.47
N GLU A 107 4.85 4.49 1.45
CA GLU A 107 4.89 4.89 2.86
C GLU A 107 5.45 6.30 3.06
N ASN A 108 6.46 6.67 2.27
CA ASN A 108 7.08 7.99 2.28
C ASN A 108 6.35 9.04 1.43
N GLY A 109 5.15 8.73 0.91
CA GLY A 109 4.30 9.66 0.16
C GLY A 109 4.67 9.81 -1.32
N THR A 110 5.38 8.84 -1.88
CA THR A 110 5.61 8.75 -3.34
C THR A 110 4.28 8.53 -4.05
N ARG A 111 4.01 9.29 -5.11
CA ARG A 111 2.83 9.09 -5.95
C ARG A 111 3.19 8.14 -7.09
N ILE A 112 2.50 7.02 -7.19
CA ILE A 112 2.73 6.08 -8.27
C ILE A 112 1.57 6.02 -9.25
N VAL A 113 1.91 6.05 -10.53
CA VAL A 113 0.99 5.85 -11.63
C VAL A 113 1.45 4.63 -12.43
N TRP A 114 0.59 3.64 -12.54
CA TRP A 114 0.77 2.54 -13.47
C TRP A 114 0.04 2.83 -14.75
N VAL A 115 0.71 2.57 -15.87
CA VAL A 115 0.13 2.60 -17.19
C VAL A 115 -0.35 1.19 -17.52
N MET A 116 -1.61 1.08 -17.95
CA MET A 116 -2.21 -0.18 -18.37
C MET A 116 -1.43 -0.77 -19.55
N ALA A 117 -1.07 -2.04 -19.44
CA ALA A 117 -0.45 -2.81 -20.50
C ALA A 117 -1.28 -4.07 -20.80
N VAL A 118 -1.24 -4.55 -22.04
CA VAL A 118 -1.78 -5.87 -22.40
C VAL A 118 -0.84 -6.94 -21.86
N GLU A 119 -1.38 -8.05 -21.36
CA GLU A 119 -0.56 -9.13 -20.85
C GLU A 119 0.28 -9.77 -21.96
N LYS A 120 1.61 -9.72 -21.79
CA LYS A 120 2.57 -10.47 -22.60
C LYS A 120 3.14 -11.61 -21.78
N ARG A 121 2.76 -12.85 -22.11
CA ARG A 121 3.23 -14.07 -21.43
C ARG A 121 4.24 -14.82 -22.27
N ILE A 122 5.40 -15.14 -21.69
CA ILE A 122 6.50 -15.81 -22.40
C ILE A 122 6.94 -17.02 -21.57
N HIS A 123 7.15 -18.17 -22.22
CA HIS A 123 7.79 -19.32 -21.60
C HIS A 123 9.32 -19.16 -21.64
N PHE A 124 9.90 -18.70 -20.53
CA PHE A 124 11.31 -18.39 -20.34
C PHE A 124 11.74 -18.90 -18.95
N PHE A 125 12.27 -20.13 -18.92
CA PHE A 125 12.53 -20.88 -17.67
C PHE A 125 11.28 -20.94 -16.76
N GLY A 126 10.13 -21.22 -17.39
CA GLY A 126 8.80 -21.12 -16.79
C GLY A 126 7.99 -19.97 -17.39
N TRP A 127 6.73 -19.85 -17.00
CA TRP A 127 5.89 -18.75 -17.48
C TRP A 127 6.28 -17.43 -16.81
N ARG A 128 6.54 -16.42 -17.64
CA ARG A 128 6.76 -15.03 -17.24
C ARG A 128 5.61 -14.18 -17.77
N SER A 129 5.17 -13.21 -16.97
CA SER A 129 4.15 -12.23 -17.36
C SER A 129 4.72 -10.83 -17.20
N VAL A 130 4.47 -9.96 -18.18
CA VAL A 130 4.91 -8.56 -18.12
C VAL A 130 4.28 -7.79 -16.96
N TYR A 131 3.17 -8.29 -16.40
CA TYR A 131 2.52 -7.69 -15.24
C TYR A 131 3.36 -7.74 -13.96
N GLN A 132 4.41 -8.58 -13.91
CA GLN A 132 5.45 -8.47 -12.87
C GLN A 132 6.10 -7.07 -12.84
N GLY A 133 6.13 -6.39 -13.99
CA GLY A 133 6.62 -5.02 -14.13
C GLY A 133 5.72 -3.96 -13.49
N TYR A 134 4.50 -4.30 -13.02
CA TYR A 134 3.74 -3.39 -12.16
C TYR A 134 4.36 -3.28 -10.77
N VAL A 135 5.13 -4.27 -10.31
CA VAL A 135 5.87 -4.22 -9.03
C VAL A 135 4.97 -4.07 -7.80
N SER A 136 3.64 -4.16 -7.96
CA SER A 136 2.68 -4.23 -6.86
C SER A 136 1.76 -5.41 -7.10
N HIS A 137 1.64 -6.28 -6.10
CA HIS A 137 0.77 -7.45 -6.18
C HIS A 137 -0.70 -7.04 -6.33
N ALA A 138 -1.14 -5.98 -5.64
CA ALA A 138 -2.51 -5.49 -5.74
C ALA A 138 -2.83 -5.03 -7.17
N VAL A 139 -1.92 -4.30 -7.80
CA VAL A 139 -2.10 -3.80 -9.17
C VAL A 139 -2.03 -4.92 -10.20
N GLU A 140 -1.11 -5.87 -10.01
CA GLU A 140 -1.02 -7.07 -10.85
C GLU A 140 -2.30 -7.91 -10.77
N ALA A 141 -2.82 -8.15 -9.57
CA ALA A 141 -4.07 -8.88 -9.37
C ALA A 141 -5.26 -8.15 -10.01
N LEU A 142 -5.33 -6.82 -9.86
CA LEU A 142 -6.34 -5.98 -10.49
C LEU A 142 -6.26 -6.06 -12.02
N ALA A 143 -5.06 -5.90 -12.59
CA ALA A 143 -4.84 -5.96 -14.04
C ALA A 143 -5.11 -7.36 -14.61
N THR A 144 -4.79 -8.42 -13.87
CA THR A 144 -5.05 -9.81 -14.26
C THR A 144 -6.55 -10.14 -14.26
N ALA A 145 -7.29 -9.59 -13.29
CA ALA A 145 -8.75 -9.78 -13.22
C ALA A 145 -9.51 -8.92 -14.24
N ALA A 146 -8.87 -7.91 -14.83
CA ALA A 146 -9.47 -7.00 -15.78
C ALA A 146 -9.56 -7.62 -17.18
N SER A 147 -10.62 -7.27 -17.91
CA SER A 147 -10.68 -7.50 -19.35
C SER A 147 -10.24 -6.23 -20.06
N PHE A 148 -8.98 -6.22 -20.52
CA PHE A 148 -8.47 -5.13 -21.35
C PHE A 148 -8.96 -5.28 -22.79
N ALA A 149 -9.39 -4.16 -23.36
CA ALA A 149 -9.78 -4.08 -24.76
C ALA A 149 -9.02 -2.96 -25.46
N ALA A 150 -8.49 -3.29 -26.65
CA ALA A 150 -8.02 -2.27 -27.59
C ALA A 150 -9.18 -1.32 -27.94
N LYS A 151 -8.88 -0.03 -28.15
CA LYS A 151 -9.84 1.08 -28.41
C LYS A 151 -11.17 0.62 -29.04
N GLN A 152 -12.25 0.65 -28.26
CA GLN A 152 -13.60 0.26 -28.72
C GLN A 152 -14.52 1.44 -29.03
N SER A 153 -14.11 2.66 -28.69
CA SER A 153 -14.89 3.88 -28.89
C SER A 153 -13.97 5.08 -29.12
N GLU A 154 -14.48 6.12 -29.77
CA GLU A 154 -13.83 7.43 -29.88
C GLU A 154 -14.35 8.42 -28.84
N LYS A 155 -15.37 8.01 -28.06
CA LYS A 155 -15.99 8.82 -27.02
C LYS A 155 -15.50 8.40 -25.65
N LEU A 156 -15.28 9.40 -24.81
CA LEU A 156 -14.78 9.27 -23.44
C LEU A 156 -15.54 10.26 -22.56
N THR A 157 -15.94 9.80 -21.39
CA THR A 157 -16.45 10.61 -20.29
C THR A 157 -15.35 10.80 -19.26
N VAL A 158 -15.13 12.02 -18.80
CA VAL A 158 -14.25 12.29 -17.64
C VAL A 158 -15.12 12.30 -16.38
N ASP A 159 -15.26 11.14 -15.75
CA ASP A 159 -16.11 10.92 -14.58
C ASP A 159 -15.72 11.79 -13.38
N ARG A 160 -14.44 12.19 -13.29
CA ARG A 160 -13.91 13.07 -12.25
C ARG A 160 -13.31 14.34 -12.84
N PRO A 161 -14.14 15.33 -13.24
CA PRO A 161 -13.69 16.50 -14.00
C PRO A 161 -12.81 17.47 -13.20
N THR A 162 -12.86 17.38 -11.86
CA THR A 162 -12.04 18.13 -10.91
C THR A 162 -10.74 17.42 -10.52
N HIS A 163 -10.59 16.14 -10.89
CA HIS A 163 -9.39 15.36 -10.56
C HIS A 163 -8.16 15.90 -11.31
N PRO A 164 -6.94 15.87 -10.73
CA PRO A 164 -5.73 16.32 -11.40
C PRO A 164 -5.46 15.67 -12.77
N PHE A 165 -5.89 14.42 -12.99
CA PHE A 165 -5.80 13.73 -14.29
C PHE A 165 -6.87 14.13 -15.32
N ALA A 166 -7.88 14.93 -14.98
CA ALA A 166 -8.91 15.34 -15.93
C ALA A 166 -8.36 15.97 -17.23
N PRO A 167 -7.33 16.85 -17.20
CA PRO A 167 -6.71 17.38 -18.43
C PRO A 167 -6.05 16.29 -19.28
N TYR A 168 -5.48 15.26 -18.65
CA TYR A 168 -4.91 14.11 -19.36
C TYR A 168 -6.02 13.36 -20.12
N PHE A 169 -7.13 13.01 -19.46
CA PHE A 169 -8.24 12.32 -20.13
C PHE A 169 -8.91 13.18 -21.21
N ARG A 170 -9.10 14.48 -20.98
CA ARG A 170 -9.58 15.41 -22.03
C ARG A 170 -8.63 15.48 -23.22
N ARG A 171 -7.32 15.26 -23.03
CA ARG A 171 -6.37 15.24 -24.14
C ARG A 171 -6.56 14.00 -25.03
N LEU A 172 -6.96 12.89 -24.44
CA LEU A 172 -7.19 11.63 -25.17
C LEU A 172 -8.39 11.73 -26.13
N THR A 173 -9.36 12.60 -25.88
CA THR A 173 -10.45 12.83 -26.86
C THR A 173 -9.95 13.36 -28.20
N ARG A 174 -8.79 14.00 -28.21
CA ARG A 174 -8.15 14.54 -29.42
C ARG A 174 -7.07 13.64 -29.97
N ASP A 175 -6.22 13.10 -29.10
CA ASP A 175 -5.06 12.32 -29.50
C ASP A 175 -5.41 10.83 -29.71
N GLY A 176 -6.61 10.41 -29.32
CA GLY A 176 -7.01 9.01 -29.22
C GLY A 176 -6.49 8.33 -27.95
N TRP A 177 -6.87 7.08 -27.75
CA TRP A 177 -6.31 6.18 -26.74
C TRP A 177 -6.30 4.77 -27.31
N THR A 178 -5.46 3.90 -26.75
CA THR A 178 -5.26 2.54 -27.29
C THR A 178 -5.85 1.45 -26.40
N LEU A 179 -6.02 1.70 -25.10
CA LEU A 179 -6.41 0.68 -24.13
C LEU A 179 -7.48 1.19 -23.16
N CYS A 180 -8.41 0.33 -22.79
CA CYS A 180 -9.35 0.52 -21.69
C CYS A 180 -9.62 -0.82 -21.02
N GLY A 181 -10.04 -0.82 -19.75
CA GLY A 181 -10.29 -2.04 -18.99
C GLY A 181 -11.73 -2.11 -18.47
N ALA A 182 -12.33 -3.29 -18.52
CA ALA A 182 -13.48 -3.62 -17.70
C ALA A 182 -12.98 -4.24 -16.39
N PHE A 183 -13.33 -3.62 -15.27
CA PHE A 183 -12.94 -4.01 -13.92
C PHE A 183 -14.19 -4.47 -13.15
N ARG A 184 -14.03 -5.39 -12.20
CA ARG A 184 -15.16 -5.96 -11.44
C ARG A 184 -15.61 -4.96 -10.36
N GLU A 185 -16.92 -4.74 -10.23
CA GLU A 185 -17.51 -3.76 -9.30
C GLU A 185 -17.19 -4.02 -7.81
N GLU A 186 -16.76 -5.23 -7.45
CA GLU A 186 -16.46 -5.65 -6.07
C GLU A 186 -15.11 -5.14 -5.53
N GLN A 187 -14.33 -4.40 -6.31
CA GLN A 187 -13.02 -3.87 -5.91
C GLN A 187 -13.12 -2.39 -5.54
N ASP A 188 -12.48 -2.00 -4.42
CA ASP A 188 -12.40 -0.61 -3.95
C ASP A 188 -11.51 0.24 -4.88
N TYR A 189 -12.11 0.72 -5.97
CA TYR A 189 -11.49 1.70 -6.87
C TYR A 189 -12.46 2.81 -7.25
N LEU A 190 -11.88 3.94 -7.65
CA LEU A 190 -12.61 5.09 -8.17
C LEU A 190 -12.31 5.28 -9.66
N VAL A 191 -13.35 5.19 -10.49
CA VAL A 191 -13.22 5.49 -11.92
C VAL A 191 -13.01 6.98 -12.15
N LEU A 192 -11.96 7.32 -12.92
CA LEU A 192 -11.59 8.69 -13.26
C LEU A 192 -12.10 9.13 -14.64
N ALA A 193 -12.13 8.19 -15.58
CA ALA A 193 -12.65 8.38 -16.93
C ALA A 193 -13.05 7.02 -17.54
N SER A 194 -14.09 7.02 -18.38
CA SER A 194 -14.69 5.80 -18.93
C SER A 194 -15.25 5.98 -20.34
N THR A 195 -15.35 4.89 -21.09
CA THR A 195 -16.06 4.85 -22.38
C THR A 195 -17.58 4.74 -22.16
N PRO A 196 -18.42 4.98 -23.19
CA PRO A 196 -19.87 4.75 -23.11
C PRO A 196 -20.26 3.33 -22.70
N GLU A 197 -19.42 2.35 -23.03
CA GLU A 197 -19.57 0.93 -22.66
C GLU A 197 -19.10 0.65 -21.22
N LYS A 198 -18.88 1.70 -20.41
CA LYS A 198 -18.40 1.64 -19.02
C LYS A 198 -17.03 1.00 -18.83
N LYS A 199 -16.17 1.02 -19.85
CA LYS A 199 -14.77 0.59 -19.71
C LYS A 199 -13.93 1.74 -19.18
N ALA A 200 -13.16 1.53 -18.13
CA ALA A 200 -12.34 2.56 -17.51
C ALA A 200 -11.05 2.82 -18.31
N LEU A 201 -10.70 4.09 -18.45
CA LEU A 201 -9.39 4.56 -18.93
C LEU A 201 -8.50 5.01 -17.79
N GLY A 202 -9.04 5.15 -16.58
CA GLY A 202 -8.31 5.60 -15.42
C GLY A 202 -9.01 5.21 -14.14
N LEU A 203 -8.25 4.71 -13.19
CA LEU A 203 -8.69 4.35 -11.85
C LEU A 203 -7.78 5.04 -10.82
N GLU A 204 -8.37 5.46 -9.72
CA GLU A 204 -7.67 5.63 -8.43
C GLU A 204 -7.94 4.39 -7.58
N ILE A 205 -6.87 3.81 -7.03
CA ILE A 205 -6.90 2.52 -6.34
C ILE A 205 -6.19 2.65 -4.99
N GLU A 206 -6.67 1.91 -3.98
CA GLU A 206 -5.93 1.73 -2.74
C GLU A 206 -4.88 0.63 -2.92
N VAL A 207 -3.63 0.95 -2.61
CA VAL A 207 -2.49 0.03 -2.69
C VAL A 207 -1.71 0.15 -1.39
N GLU A 208 -1.74 -0.91 -0.58
CA GLU A 208 -0.92 -1.04 0.63
C GLU A 208 -1.10 0.14 1.63
N GLY A 209 -2.34 0.63 1.77
CA GLY A 209 -2.66 1.76 2.66
C GLY A 209 -2.32 3.14 2.07
N ALA A 210 -1.85 3.22 0.84
CA ALA A 210 -1.69 4.44 0.06
C ALA A 210 -2.63 4.47 -1.14
N ARG A 211 -2.67 5.60 -1.87
CA ARG A 211 -3.38 5.69 -3.16
C ARG A 211 -2.40 5.65 -4.31
N GLY A 212 -2.77 4.92 -5.35
CA GLY A 212 -2.10 4.96 -6.65
C GLY A 212 -3.11 5.05 -7.78
N TRP A 213 -2.61 5.16 -9.00
CA TRP A 213 -3.47 5.35 -10.17
C TRP A 213 -3.10 4.38 -11.28
N LEU A 214 -4.10 3.73 -11.86
CA LEU A 214 -3.94 2.90 -13.06
C LEU A 214 -4.58 3.63 -14.23
N VAL A 215 -3.82 4.00 -15.26
CA VAL A 215 -4.29 4.83 -16.38
C VAL A 215 -3.96 4.21 -17.73
N THR A 216 -4.77 4.50 -18.73
CA THR A 216 -4.50 4.13 -20.13
C THR A 216 -3.18 4.74 -20.62
N PRO A 217 -2.46 4.12 -21.58
CA PRO A 217 -1.23 4.66 -22.13
C PRO A 217 -1.37 6.03 -22.78
N PRO A 218 -0.39 6.94 -22.57
CA PRO A 218 -0.36 8.21 -23.27
C PRO A 218 -0.01 8.00 -24.76
N PRO A 219 -0.85 8.41 -25.72
CA PRO A 219 -0.62 8.21 -27.15
C PRO A 219 0.41 9.19 -27.75
N SER A 220 0.79 10.24 -27.01
CA SER A 220 1.60 11.34 -27.52
C SER A 220 2.45 11.97 -26.41
N ALA A 221 3.52 12.67 -26.79
CA ALA A 221 4.33 13.44 -25.85
C ALA A 221 3.53 14.53 -25.11
N ALA A 222 2.49 15.08 -25.75
CA ALA A 222 1.62 16.07 -25.12
C ALA A 222 0.70 15.45 -24.06
N ALA A 223 0.19 14.23 -24.31
CA ALA A 223 -0.56 13.46 -23.33
C ALA A 223 0.34 13.02 -22.17
N LEU A 224 1.55 12.53 -22.46
CA LEU A 224 2.54 12.17 -21.44
C LEU A 224 2.93 13.35 -20.56
N ARG A 225 3.14 14.55 -21.13
CA ARG A 225 3.37 15.77 -20.36
C ARG A 225 2.24 16.04 -19.37
N LEU A 226 0.98 15.96 -19.82
CA LEU A 226 -0.19 16.20 -18.97
C LEU A 226 -0.33 15.13 -17.87
N LEU A 227 0.02 13.89 -18.17
CA LEU A 227 0.05 12.81 -17.19
C LEU A 227 1.08 13.10 -16.08
N ILE A 228 2.31 13.47 -16.47
CA ILE A 228 3.39 13.83 -15.52
C ILE A 228 2.97 15.05 -14.68
N GLU A 229 2.46 16.10 -15.32
CA GLU A 229 2.02 17.31 -14.62
C GLU A 229 0.87 17.04 -13.64
N ALA A 230 -0.06 16.15 -13.99
CA ALA A 230 -1.14 15.72 -13.13
C ALA A 230 -0.61 14.96 -11.92
N ALA A 231 0.26 13.96 -12.12
CA ALA A 231 0.86 13.16 -11.06
C ALA A 231 1.69 14.02 -10.08
N VAL A 232 2.42 15.01 -10.59
CA VAL A 232 3.18 15.98 -9.79
C VAL A 232 2.27 16.89 -8.93
N LYS A 233 1.08 17.25 -9.43
CA LYS A 233 0.11 18.09 -8.71
C LYS A 233 -0.60 17.37 -7.58
N ILE A 234 -0.69 16.05 -7.63
CA ILE A 234 -1.29 15.27 -6.58
C ILE A 234 -0.45 15.46 -5.30
N LYS A 235 -1.13 15.83 -4.21
CA LYS A 235 -0.47 15.98 -2.92
C LYS A 235 -0.03 14.61 -2.43
N PRO A 236 1.17 14.48 -1.85
CA PRO A 236 1.56 13.26 -1.15
C PRO A 236 0.51 12.98 -0.07
N GLN A 237 0.00 11.76 -0.06
CA GLN A 237 -0.82 11.26 1.03
C GLN A 237 0.15 10.54 1.97
N PRO A 238 0.11 10.80 3.28
CA PRO A 238 0.77 9.88 4.19
C PRO A 238 0.16 8.50 3.95
N ALA A 239 0.98 7.45 3.84
CA ALA A 239 0.41 6.11 3.92
C ALA A 239 -0.40 6.03 5.22
N ARG A 240 -1.53 5.33 5.15
CA ARG A 240 -2.27 5.00 6.37
C ARG A 240 -1.26 4.39 7.34
N PRO A 241 -1.20 4.86 8.60
CA PRO A 241 -0.25 4.32 9.55
C PRO A 241 -0.47 2.82 9.60
N GLN A 242 0.58 2.05 9.35
CA GLN A 242 0.49 0.62 9.56
C GLN A 242 0.62 0.36 11.06
N TYR A 243 -0.23 -0.52 11.56
CA TYR A 243 -0.33 -0.84 12.98
C TYR A 243 0.06 -2.29 13.22
N HIS A 244 0.75 -2.53 14.32
CA HIS A 244 0.85 -3.86 14.88
C HIS A 244 -0.52 -4.37 15.33
N GLY A 245 -0.72 -5.69 15.21
CA GLY A 245 -1.88 -6.35 15.78
C GLY A 245 -1.97 -6.21 17.30
N ILE A 246 -3.21 -6.25 17.79
CA ILE A 246 -3.55 -6.23 19.22
C ILE A 246 -4.51 -7.38 19.54
N PHE A 247 -4.23 -8.09 20.64
CA PHE A 247 -5.15 -9.04 21.25
C PHE A 247 -5.91 -8.37 22.39
N LEU A 248 -7.25 -8.38 22.36
CA LEU A 248 -8.12 -7.75 23.35
C LEU A 248 -8.65 -8.79 24.36
N SER A 249 -8.04 -8.81 25.54
CA SER A 249 -8.47 -9.61 26.69
C SER A 249 -9.58 -8.90 27.46
N HIS A 250 -10.69 -9.61 27.72
CA HIS A 250 -11.91 -9.06 28.29
C HIS A 250 -12.75 -10.12 29.00
N THR A 251 -13.67 -9.72 29.87
CA THR A 251 -14.70 -10.64 30.40
C THR A 251 -15.87 -10.77 29.44
N HIS A 252 -16.67 -11.84 29.59
CA HIS A 252 -17.90 -12.02 28.81
C HIS A 252 -18.80 -10.77 28.83
N SER A 253 -18.91 -10.10 29.98
CA SER A 253 -19.77 -8.93 30.14
C SER A 253 -19.26 -7.68 29.41
N ASP A 254 -17.97 -7.61 29.06
CA ASP A 254 -17.36 -6.46 28.37
C ASP A 254 -17.43 -6.60 26.82
N LYS A 255 -17.98 -7.71 26.31
CA LYS A 255 -18.05 -8.05 24.88
C LYS A 255 -18.68 -6.97 23.98
N PRO A 256 -19.75 -6.25 24.39
CA PRO A 256 -20.30 -5.16 23.57
C PRO A 256 -19.28 -4.05 23.31
N PHE A 257 -18.52 -3.65 24.33
CA PHE A 257 -17.47 -2.64 24.20
C PHE A 257 -16.32 -3.12 23.31
N VAL A 258 -15.85 -4.35 23.51
CA VAL A 258 -14.75 -4.91 22.72
C VAL A 258 -15.11 -5.04 21.25
N ARG A 259 -16.35 -5.40 20.92
CA ARG A 259 -16.84 -5.40 19.53
C ARG A 259 -16.82 -4.00 18.91
N ARG A 260 -17.27 -2.99 19.66
CA ARG A 260 -17.22 -1.59 19.22
C ARG A 260 -15.77 -1.12 19.01
N LEU A 261 -14.87 -1.45 19.93
CA LEU A 261 -13.46 -1.10 19.83
C LEU A 261 -12.79 -1.81 18.65
N LYS A 262 -13.07 -3.10 18.44
CA LYS A 262 -12.58 -3.85 17.28
C LYS A 262 -13.03 -3.22 15.96
N ALA A 263 -14.31 -2.90 15.83
CA ALA A 263 -14.83 -2.23 14.64
C ALA A 263 -14.11 -0.89 14.39
N ALA A 264 -13.97 -0.07 15.43
CA ALA A 264 -13.29 1.22 15.32
C ALA A 264 -11.79 1.09 14.98
N LEU A 265 -11.08 0.08 15.51
CA LEU A 265 -9.67 -0.17 15.16
C LEU A 265 -9.54 -0.65 13.70
N ASN A 266 -10.42 -1.54 13.25
CA ASN A 266 -10.45 -2.02 11.87
C ASN A 266 -10.72 -0.90 10.88
N GLU A 267 -11.70 -0.02 11.17
CA GLU A 267 -12.00 1.17 10.36
C GLU A 267 -10.79 2.11 10.20
N ARG A 268 -9.87 2.09 11.16
CA ARG A 268 -8.65 2.90 11.16
C ARG A 268 -7.44 2.18 10.57
N GLY A 269 -7.60 0.94 10.11
CA GLY A 269 -6.55 0.18 9.40
C GLY A 269 -5.73 -0.77 10.26
N VAL A 270 -6.17 -1.10 11.48
CA VAL A 270 -5.56 -2.19 12.26
C VAL A 270 -6.14 -3.51 11.75
N SER A 271 -5.39 -4.25 10.92
CA SER A 271 -5.85 -5.51 10.31
C SER A 271 -6.03 -6.65 11.31
N ASP A 272 -5.14 -6.71 12.31
CA ASP A 272 -4.98 -7.85 13.22
C ASP A 272 -5.51 -7.54 14.61
N VAL A 273 -6.82 -7.32 14.72
CA VAL A 273 -7.51 -7.16 16.00
C VAL A 273 -8.14 -8.49 16.43
N TRP A 274 -7.46 -9.17 17.35
CA TRP A 274 -7.89 -10.45 17.89
C TRP A 274 -8.74 -10.22 19.13
N VAL A 275 -9.91 -10.85 19.15
CA VAL A 275 -10.81 -10.85 20.30
C VAL A 275 -10.99 -12.31 20.66
N ASP A 276 -10.73 -12.69 21.90
CA ASP A 276 -10.91 -14.08 22.32
C ASP A 276 -12.38 -14.50 22.07
N GLU A 277 -12.58 -15.51 21.23
CA GLU A 277 -13.90 -16.12 21.02
C GLU A 277 -14.19 -17.20 22.07
N ALA A 278 -13.16 -17.72 22.73
CA ALA A 278 -13.27 -18.61 23.87
C ALA A 278 -13.21 -17.77 25.14
N GLU A 279 -14.35 -17.45 25.75
CA GLU A 279 -14.39 -16.82 27.08
C GLU A 279 -13.30 -17.42 27.99
N ILE A 280 -12.47 -16.57 28.61
CA ILE A 280 -11.50 -17.07 29.60
C ILE A 280 -12.33 -17.62 30.75
N MET A 281 -12.43 -18.93 30.83
CA MET A 281 -13.18 -19.61 31.87
C MET A 281 -12.28 -19.78 33.09
N VAL A 282 -12.91 -19.85 34.26
CA VAL A 282 -12.19 -20.16 35.50
C VAL A 282 -11.53 -21.53 35.35
N GLY A 283 -10.20 -21.56 35.26
CA GLY A 283 -9.40 -22.79 35.09
C GLY A 283 -8.56 -22.89 33.82
N ASP A 284 -8.75 -22.00 32.84
CA ASP A 284 -7.94 -21.96 31.60
C ASP A 284 -6.49 -21.53 31.87
N SER A 285 -5.53 -22.06 31.09
CA SER A 285 -4.13 -21.61 31.12
C SER A 285 -3.96 -20.34 30.28
N LEU A 286 -4.02 -19.17 30.92
CA LEU A 286 -3.94 -17.89 30.23
C LEU A 286 -2.53 -17.59 29.69
N THR A 287 -1.47 -18.07 30.34
CA THR A 287 -0.09 -17.98 29.80
C THR A 287 -0.03 -18.53 28.37
N LYS A 288 -0.71 -19.65 28.13
CA LYS A 288 -0.79 -20.25 26.80
C LYS A 288 -1.59 -19.40 25.82
N LYS A 289 -2.73 -18.84 26.25
CA LYS A 289 -3.52 -17.90 25.42
C LYS A 289 -2.77 -16.60 25.13
N ILE A 290 -1.97 -16.09 26.06
CA ILE A 290 -1.10 -14.93 25.86
C ILE A 290 0.00 -15.29 24.86
N GLU A 291 0.64 -16.45 24.97
CA GLU A 291 1.64 -16.91 24.00
C GLU A 291 1.03 -17.10 22.60
N GLU A 292 -0.15 -17.70 22.51
CA GLU A 292 -0.90 -17.86 21.26
C GLU A 292 -1.32 -16.50 20.67
N GLY A 293 -1.82 -15.60 21.50
CA GLY A 293 -2.19 -14.24 21.11
C GLY A 293 -0.98 -13.41 20.67
N LEU A 294 0.14 -13.51 21.38
CA LEU A 294 1.38 -12.81 21.05
C LEU A 294 2.12 -13.39 19.83
N THR A 295 1.83 -14.65 19.46
CA THR A 295 2.28 -15.20 18.18
C THR A 295 1.59 -14.48 17.00
N LYS A 296 0.39 -13.93 17.23
CA LYS A 296 -0.46 -13.32 16.20
C LYS A 296 -0.53 -11.78 16.29
N ALA A 297 -0.15 -11.19 17.43
CA ALA A 297 -0.25 -9.76 17.71
C ALA A 297 0.95 -9.28 18.55
N ARG A 298 1.46 -8.08 18.30
CA ARG A 298 2.56 -7.52 19.12
C ARG A 298 2.07 -7.04 20.49
N PHE A 299 0.84 -6.54 20.55
CA PHE A 299 0.28 -5.93 21.74
C PHE A 299 -0.83 -6.78 22.37
N PHE A 300 -0.90 -6.71 23.69
CA PHE A 300 -1.91 -7.35 24.53
C PHE A 300 -2.72 -6.26 25.24
N GLY A 301 -3.91 -5.97 24.74
CA GLY A 301 -4.86 -5.02 25.32
C GLY A 301 -5.69 -5.67 26.42
N VAL A 302 -5.65 -5.11 27.63
CA VAL A 302 -6.43 -5.60 28.77
C VAL A 302 -7.57 -4.64 29.07
N VAL A 303 -8.80 -5.11 28.93
CA VAL A 303 -10.00 -4.32 29.22
C VAL A 303 -10.26 -4.33 30.73
N LEU A 304 -10.24 -3.14 31.34
CA LEU A 304 -10.43 -2.94 32.77
C LEU A 304 -11.85 -2.43 33.07
N SER A 305 -12.58 -3.24 33.81
CA SER A 305 -13.89 -2.98 34.43
C SER A 305 -13.93 -3.54 35.87
N PRO A 306 -14.90 -3.17 36.72
CA PRO A 306 -15.06 -3.75 38.07
C PRO A 306 -15.15 -5.28 38.07
N ARG A 307 -15.78 -5.85 37.04
CA ARG A 307 -15.89 -7.29 36.84
C ARG A 307 -14.55 -7.88 36.48
N SER A 308 -13.77 -7.14 35.69
CA SER A 308 -12.46 -7.59 35.29
C SER A 308 -11.50 -7.67 36.48
N VAL A 309 -11.37 -6.61 37.27
CA VAL A 309 -10.37 -6.55 38.34
C VAL A 309 -10.66 -7.51 39.50
N LYS A 310 -11.93 -7.91 39.67
CA LYS A 310 -12.37 -8.80 40.76
C LYS A 310 -12.20 -10.28 40.49
N SER A 311 -12.10 -10.72 39.24
CA SER A 311 -11.87 -12.15 39.02
C SER A 311 -10.40 -12.48 39.33
N ARG A 312 -10.19 -13.64 39.98
CA ARG A 312 -8.90 -14.18 40.47
C ARG A 312 -7.77 -14.15 39.43
N TRP A 313 -8.11 -13.94 38.16
CA TRP A 313 -7.22 -13.88 36.99
C TRP A 313 -6.32 -12.64 36.93
N VAL A 314 -6.79 -11.46 37.36
CA VAL A 314 -6.09 -10.19 37.06
C VAL A 314 -4.73 -10.09 37.75
N GLN A 315 -4.55 -10.73 38.90
CA GLN A 315 -3.35 -10.50 39.73
C GLN A 315 -2.11 -11.31 39.30
N LYS A 316 -2.20 -12.63 39.15
CA LYS A 316 -0.98 -13.45 38.92
C LYS A 316 -0.48 -13.46 37.48
N GLU A 317 -1.38 -13.38 36.50
CA GLU A 317 -1.03 -13.66 35.10
C GLU A 317 -0.71 -12.39 34.32
N LEU A 318 -1.33 -11.26 34.69
CA LEU A 318 -0.95 -9.95 34.16
C LEU A 318 0.43 -9.53 34.68
N GLU A 319 0.75 -9.89 35.92
CA GLU A 319 2.09 -9.77 36.51
C GLU A 319 3.14 -10.59 35.73
N ALA A 320 2.80 -11.78 35.22
CA ALA A 320 3.69 -12.58 34.37
C ALA A 320 3.96 -11.93 32.99
N ALA A 321 2.92 -11.38 32.34
CA ALA A 321 3.08 -10.64 31.09
C ALA A 321 3.92 -9.36 31.29
N MET A 322 3.77 -8.69 32.43
CA MET A 322 4.59 -7.54 32.81
C MET A 322 6.04 -7.93 33.13
N ASN A 323 6.27 -9.06 33.80
CA ASN A 323 7.62 -9.57 34.02
C ASN A 323 8.35 -9.88 32.70
N LYS A 324 7.62 -10.31 31.65
CA LYS A 324 8.15 -10.46 30.30
C LYS A 324 8.49 -9.10 29.66
N GLU A 325 7.64 -8.10 29.81
CA GLU A 325 7.90 -6.71 29.36
C GLU A 325 9.16 -6.13 30.02
N ILE A 326 9.32 -6.31 31.33
CA ILE A 326 10.52 -5.88 32.08
C ILE A 326 11.78 -6.58 31.57
N ARG A 327 11.73 -7.90 31.38
CA ARG A 327 12.88 -8.69 30.90
C ARG A 327 13.29 -8.37 29.46
N THR A 328 12.34 -8.02 28.61
CA THR A 328 12.57 -7.84 27.16
C THR A 328 12.74 -6.37 26.76
N GLY A 329 12.42 -5.43 27.65
CA GLY A 329 12.42 -3.98 27.35
C GLY A 329 11.36 -3.55 26.32
N SER A 330 10.51 -4.48 25.87
CA SER A 330 9.49 -4.23 24.87
C SER A 330 8.13 -4.15 25.52
N VAL A 331 7.42 -3.03 25.33
CA VAL A 331 6.05 -2.86 25.84
C VAL A 331 5.12 -3.80 25.12
N VAL A 332 4.48 -4.68 25.90
CA VAL A 332 3.56 -5.71 25.38
C VAL A 332 2.15 -5.47 25.91
N VAL A 333 1.97 -4.97 27.13
CA VAL A 333 0.66 -4.85 27.78
C VAL A 333 0.11 -3.42 27.71
N LEU A 334 -1.10 -3.26 27.17
CA LEU A 334 -1.81 -1.98 27.05
C LEU A 334 -3.10 -2.00 27.89
N PRO A 335 -3.17 -1.26 29.01
CA PRO A 335 -4.40 -1.21 29.81
C PRO A 335 -5.45 -0.29 29.14
N LEU A 336 -6.69 -0.79 29.04
CA LEU A 336 -7.83 -0.13 28.42
C LEU A 336 -8.95 0.01 29.46
N LEU A 337 -9.05 1.17 30.10
CA LEU A 337 -10.05 1.41 31.14
C LEU A 337 -11.43 1.59 30.51
N TYR A 338 -12.33 0.63 30.67
CA TYR A 338 -13.68 0.66 30.12
C TYR A 338 -14.70 1.16 31.14
N GLU A 339 -14.60 0.71 32.40
CA GLU A 339 -15.44 1.16 33.50
C GLU A 339 -14.56 1.51 34.70
N GLU A 340 -14.95 2.55 35.47
CA GLU A 340 -14.23 2.95 36.68
C GLU A 340 -14.11 1.77 37.65
N CYS A 341 -12.87 1.45 38.05
CA CYS A 341 -12.58 0.36 38.96
C CYS A 341 -11.29 0.63 39.74
N GLU A 342 -11.11 -0.06 40.85
CA GLU A 342 -9.84 -0.06 41.59
C GLU A 342 -8.79 -0.76 40.74
N LEU A 343 -7.82 0.02 40.26
CA LEU A 343 -6.73 -0.51 39.47
C LEU A 343 -5.88 -1.46 40.35
N PRO A 344 -5.54 -2.65 39.83
CA PRO A 344 -4.60 -3.53 40.51
C PRO A 344 -3.26 -2.82 40.77
N PRO A 345 -2.59 -3.07 41.91
CA PRO A 345 -1.36 -2.36 42.28
C PRO A 345 -0.25 -2.41 41.22
N PHE A 346 -0.16 -3.50 40.47
CA PHE A 346 0.85 -3.65 39.41
C PHE A 346 0.56 -2.81 38.15
N LEU A 347 -0.63 -2.21 38.02
CA LEU A 347 -0.93 -1.20 36.98
C LEU A 347 -0.74 0.22 37.51
N GLU A 348 -0.47 0.41 38.80
CA GLU A 348 -0.17 1.73 39.35
C GLU A 348 1.07 2.32 38.67
N GLY A 349 0.93 3.52 38.10
CA GLY A 349 1.99 4.21 37.36
C GLY A 349 2.06 3.90 35.86
N LYS A 350 1.26 2.96 35.33
CA LYS A 350 1.14 2.76 33.88
C LYS A 350 0.04 3.66 33.30
N LEU A 351 0.35 4.34 32.20
CA LEU A 351 -0.67 5.07 31.43
C LEU A 351 -1.64 4.07 30.79
N TYR A 352 -2.92 4.41 30.80
CA TYR A 352 -4.00 3.63 30.20
C TYR A 352 -4.79 4.46 29.20
N ALA A 353 -5.41 3.78 28.23
CA ALA A 353 -6.40 4.40 27.35
C ALA A 353 -7.76 4.39 28.06
N ASP A 354 -8.35 5.56 28.26
CA ASP A 354 -9.57 5.72 29.05
C ASP A 354 -10.82 5.79 28.16
N PHE A 355 -11.63 4.75 28.20
CA PHE A 355 -12.89 4.58 27.47
C PHE A 355 -14.13 4.67 28.36
N THR A 356 -13.99 5.13 29.62
CA THR A 356 -15.12 5.29 30.57
C THR A 356 -16.17 6.29 30.08
N SER A 357 -15.75 7.31 29.32
CA SER A 357 -16.62 8.32 28.74
C SER A 357 -16.85 8.10 27.25
N PRO A 358 -18.10 7.95 26.77
CA PRO A 358 -18.40 7.88 25.35
C PRO A 358 -17.92 9.10 24.55
N ALA A 359 -17.87 10.29 25.17
CA ALA A 359 -17.40 11.52 24.54
C ALA A 359 -15.88 11.50 24.30
N ALA A 360 -15.12 10.80 25.16
CA ALA A 360 -13.67 10.66 25.06
C ALA A 360 -13.22 9.49 24.16
N PHE A 361 -14.15 8.65 23.69
CA PHE A 361 -13.84 7.43 22.95
C PHE A 361 -12.89 7.66 21.77
N ALA A 362 -13.16 8.71 20.96
CA ALA A 362 -12.34 9.03 19.80
C ALA A 362 -10.92 9.44 20.19
N GLU A 363 -10.77 10.25 21.24
CA GLU A 363 -9.46 10.68 21.73
C GLU A 363 -8.64 9.52 22.28
N SER A 364 -9.26 8.64 23.06
CA SER A 364 -8.60 7.46 23.63
C SER A 364 -8.26 6.42 22.56
N LEU A 365 -9.07 6.29 21.52
CA LEU A 365 -8.75 5.50 20.34
C LEU A 365 -7.50 6.02 19.63
N GLU A 366 -7.35 7.34 19.45
CA GLU A 366 -6.13 7.93 18.86
C GLU A 366 -4.88 7.64 19.71
N LYS A 367 -4.99 7.74 21.04
CA LYS A 367 -3.88 7.41 21.96
C LYS A 367 -3.47 5.94 21.81
N LEU A 368 -4.45 5.04 21.69
CA LEU A 368 -4.20 3.62 21.45
C LEU A 368 -3.53 3.39 20.08
N LEU A 369 -4.07 3.97 19.01
CA LEU A 369 -3.53 3.85 17.65
C LEU A 369 -2.07 4.32 17.56
N ARG A 370 -1.71 5.44 18.21
CA ARG A 370 -0.31 5.90 18.28
C ARG A 370 0.63 4.85 18.87
N ARG A 371 0.15 4.05 19.82
CA ARG A 371 0.96 2.99 20.42
C ARG A 371 1.05 1.76 19.52
N LEU A 372 -0.02 1.46 18.79
CA LEU A 372 -0.06 0.36 17.84
C LEU A 372 0.75 0.62 16.58
N ALA A 373 0.98 1.88 16.21
CA ALA A 373 1.68 2.25 14.99
C ALA A 373 3.10 1.64 14.95
N PHE A 374 3.55 1.19 13.77
CA PHE A 374 4.95 0.84 13.57
C PHE A 374 5.81 2.04 13.94
N THR A 375 6.56 1.91 15.03
CA THR A 375 7.50 2.92 15.50
C THR A 375 8.87 2.53 14.97
N SER A 376 9.46 3.41 14.15
CA SER A 376 10.84 3.29 13.66
C SER A 376 11.86 3.45 14.79
#